data_AF-A0A7C9IKQ8-F1
#
_entry.id   AF-A0A7C9IKQ8-F1
#
_cell.length_a   1.000
_cell.length_b   1.000
_cell.length_c   1.000
_cell.angle_alpha   90.00
_cell.angle_beta   90.00
_cell.angle_gamma   90.00
#
_symmetry.space_group_name_H-M   'P 1'
#
loop_
_entity.id
_entity.type
_entity.pdbx_description
1 polymer ?
#
loop_
_entity_poly.entity_id
_entity_poly.type
_entity_poly.pdbx_seq_one_letter_code
_entity_poly.pdbx_strand_id
1 'polypeptide(L)'
;MDDDSLSPAAWRLLQALAELPEAPFPGRIMPGQAATNLGFGPARACRLFRCLVRLGYYEYDISAYSGRLTAAGRRAAARKIDP
;
A
#
# COMPACT_ATOMS: atom_id res chain seq x y z
N MET A 1 19.74 -0.03 -12.40
CA MET A 1 18.49 -0.75 -12.77
C MET A 1 17.40 0.11 -12.17
N ASP A 2 17.16 1.26 -12.80
CA ASP A 2 16.57 2.44 -12.16
C ASP A 2 15.15 2.60 -12.63
N ASP A 3 14.27 1.81 -12.04
CA ASP A 3 12.83 2.10 -12.08
C ASP A 3 12.26 1.92 -10.67
N ASP A 4 12.87 2.64 -9.73
CA ASP A 4 12.35 2.93 -8.38
C ASP A 4 11.10 3.85 -8.45
N SER A 5 10.62 4.15 -9.66
CA SER A 5 9.45 4.98 -9.88
C SER A 5 8.18 4.16 -9.65
N LEU A 6 7.54 4.39 -8.50
CA LEU A 6 6.19 3.90 -8.25
C LEU A 6 5.25 4.46 -9.33
N SER A 7 4.50 3.58 -10.00
CA SER A 7 3.41 4.02 -10.88
C SER A 7 2.39 4.90 -10.11
N PRO A 8 1.64 5.80 -10.78
CA PRO A 8 0.64 6.63 -10.11
C PRO A 8 -0.40 5.83 -9.31
N ALA A 9 -0.78 4.63 -9.77
CA ALA A 9 -1.70 3.77 -9.04
C ALA A 9 -1.07 3.16 -7.79
N ALA A 10 0.23 2.84 -7.82
CA ALA A 10 0.96 2.34 -6.67
C ALA A 10 1.16 3.45 -5.62
N TRP A 11 1.38 4.69 -6.06
CA TRP A 11 1.40 5.87 -5.20
C TRP A 11 0.06 6.10 -4.51
N ARG A 12 -1.06 6.08 -5.25
CA ARG A 12 -2.40 6.23 -4.66
C ARG A 12 -2.71 5.15 -3.63
N LEU A 13 -2.30 3.90 -3.91
CA LEU A 13 -2.44 2.82 -2.94
C LEU A 13 -1.57 3.07 -1.70
N LEU A 14 -0.30 3.45 -1.88
CA LEU A 14 0.62 3.73 -0.79
C LEU A 14 0.10 4.85 0.14
N GLN A 15 -0.43 5.93 -0.42
CA GLN A 15 -1.05 7.02 0.34
C GLN A 15 -2.30 6.56 1.08
N ALA A 16 -3.23 5.87 0.42
CA ALA A 16 -4.43 5.36 1.06
C ALA A 16 -4.12 4.40 2.22
N LEU A 17 -3.08 3.57 2.09
CA LEU A 17 -2.63 2.68 3.16
C LEU A 17 -2.04 3.44 4.36
N ALA A 18 -1.41 4.59 4.13
CA ALA A 18 -0.83 5.42 5.18
C ALA A 18 -1.89 6.22 5.96
N GLU A 19 -3.05 6.47 5.36
CA GLU A 19 -4.20 7.12 5.99
C GLU A 19 -5.05 6.16 6.83
N LEU A 20 -4.84 4.84 6.72
CA LEU A 20 -5.59 3.88 7.51
C LEU A 20 -5.26 4.03 9.00
N PRO A 21 -6.27 4.10 9.88
CA PRO A 21 -6.03 4.16 11.31
C PRO A 21 -5.33 2.88 11.79
N GLU A 22 -4.31 3.04 12.64
CA GLU A 22 -3.72 1.92 13.37
C GLU A 22 -4.70 1.46 14.44
N ALA A 23 -5.52 0.47 14.10
CA ALA A 23 -6.46 -0.17 15.01
C ALA A 23 -6.20 -1.68 15.07
N PRO A 24 -6.40 -2.33 16.24
CA PRO A 24 -6.40 -3.77 16.34
C PRO A 24 -7.65 -4.36 15.65
N PHE A 25 -7.58 -5.65 15.31
CA PHE A 25 -8.77 -6.40 14.87
C PHE A 25 -9.82 -6.46 16.00
N PRO A 26 -11.14 -6.38 15.72
CA PRO A 26 -11.79 -6.30 14.41
C PRO A 26 -11.99 -4.88 13.83
N GLY A 27 -11.63 -3.82 14.57
CA GLY A 27 -11.84 -2.43 14.13
C GLY A 27 -10.90 -1.95 13.01
N ARG A 28 -9.97 -2.81 12.60
CA ARG A 28 -8.96 -2.49 11.59
C ARG A 28 -9.54 -2.51 10.18
N ILE A 29 -9.29 -1.44 9.42
CA ILE A 29 -9.55 -1.44 7.98
C ILE A 29 -8.50 -2.32 7.29
N MET A 30 -8.96 -3.32 6.54
CA MET A 30 -8.08 -4.21 5.80
C MET A 30 -7.42 -3.48 4.62
N PRO A 31 -6.12 -3.64 4.38
CA PRO A 31 -5.44 -3.13 3.19
C PRO A 31 -6.15 -3.49 1.87
N GLY A 32 -6.71 -4.69 1.77
CA GLY A 32 -7.53 -5.09 0.61
C GLY A 32 -8.75 -4.20 0.39
N GLN A 33 -9.44 -3.81 1.47
CA GLN A 33 -10.56 -2.88 1.41
C GLN A 33 -10.12 -1.50 0.91
N ALA A 34 -8.95 -1.02 1.32
CA ALA A 34 -8.41 0.25 0.81
C ALA A 34 -8.18 0.21 -0.71
N ALA A 35 -7.64 -0.89 -1.24
CA ALA A 35 -7.48 -1.06 -2.68
C ALA A 35 -8.84 -1.13 -3.42
N THR A 36 -9.84 -1.81 -2.85
CA THR A 36 -11.20 -1.85 -3.39
C THR A 36 -11.87 -0.47 -3.39
N ASN A 37 -11.72 0.31 -2.32
CA ASN A 37 -12.23 1.68 -2.23
C ASN A 37 -11.61 2.62 -3.27
N LEU A 38 -10.38 2.34 -3.71
CA LEU A 38 -9.72 3.04 -4.82
C LEU A 38 -10.18 2.55 -6.22
N GLY A 39 -11.10 1.60 -6.29
CA GLY A 39 -11.61 1.03 -7.54
C GLY A 39 -10.68 0.00 -8.20
N PHE A 40 -9.67 -0.51 -7.49
CA PHE A 40 -8.77 -1.51 -8.04
C PHE A 40 -9.36 -2.92 -7.94
N GLY A 41 -9.60 -3.54 -9.10
CA GLY A 41 -9.97 -4.95 -9.16
C GLY A 41 -8.90 -5.89 -8.60
N PRO A 42 -9.25 -7.13 -8.22
CA PRO A 42 -8.37 -8.04 -7.47
C PRO A 42 -7.00 -8.28 -8.10
N ALA A 43 -6.95 -8.53 -9.42
CA ALA A 43 -5.71 -8.78 -10.15
C ALA A 43 -4.79 -7.54 -10.16
N ARG A 44 -5.37 -6.35 -10.30
CA ARG A 44 -4.62 -5.08 -10.27
C ARG A 44 -4.11 -4.80 -8.86
N ALA A 45 -4.96 -4.92 -7.84
CA ALA A 45 -4.57 -4.75 -6.45
C ALA A 45 -3.42 -5.70 -6.08
N CYS A 46 -3.49 -6.97 -6.47
CA CYS A 46 -2.44 -7.96 -6.22
C CYS A 46 -1.08 -7.53 -6.81
N ARG A 47 -1.06 -7.03 -8.06
CA ARG A 47 0.17 -6.51 -8.68
C ARG A 47 0.73 -5.29 -7.96
N LEU A 48 -0.14 -4.38 -7.52
CA LEU A 48 0.27 -3.18 -6.77
C LEU A 48 0.87 -3.55 -5.41
N PHE A 49 0.23 -4.43 -4.63
CA PHE A 49 0.79 -4.91 -3.36
C PHE A 49 2.14 -5.60 -3.54
N ARG A 50 2.29 -6.47 -4.54
CA ARG A 50 3.59 -7.09 -4.86
C ARG A 50 4.66 -6.07 -5.21
N CYS A 51 4.30 -4.99 -5.92
CA CYS A 51 5.22 -3.89 -6.20
C CYS A 51 5.68 -3.21 -4.90
N LEU A 52 4.75 -2.87 -3.99
CA LEU A 52 5.10 -2.25 -2.71
C LEU A 52 5.97 -3.16 -1.83
N VAL A 53 5.73 -4.48 -1.84
CA VAL A 53 6.56 -5.46 -1.13
C VAL A 53 7.97 -5.52 -1.72
N ARG A 54 8.09 -5.57 -3.05
CA ARG A 54 9.40 -5.59 -3.72
C ARG A 54 10.24 -4.36 -3.39
N LEU A 55 9.59 -3.20 -3.21
CA LEU A 55 10.23 -1.94 -2.82
C LEU A 55 10.44 -1.80 -1.30
N GLY A 56 10.08 -2.81 -0.50
CA GLY A 56 10.22 -2.79 0.96
C GLY A 56 9.27 -1.80 1.66
N TYR A 57 8.23 -1.31 0.98
CA TYR A 57 7.24 -0.38 1.53
C TYR A 57 6.08 -1.08 2.25
N TYR A 58 5.91 -2.37 2.01
CA TYR A 58 4.83 -3.16 2.57
C TYR A 58 5.34 -4.54 2.99
N GLU A 59 4.80 -5.07 4.08
CA GLU A 59 5.06 -6.42 4.57
C GLU A 59 3.74 -7.20 4.63
N TYR A 60 3.80 -8.46 4.22
CA TYR A 60 2.70 -9.39 4.42
C TYR A 60 2.59 -9.78 5.89
N ASP A 61 1.36 -9.89 6.37
CA ASP A 61 1.05 -10.53 7.64
C ASP A 61 0.67 -11.99 7.34
N ILE A 62 -0.62 -12.28 7.26
CA ILE A 62 -1.15 -13.59 6.81
C ILE A 62 -1.32 -13.61 5.27
N SER A 63 -1.59 -12.46 4.66
CA SER A 63 -1.77 -12.30 3.21
C SER A 63 -1.42 -10.89 2.74
N ALA A 64 -1.36 -10.69 1.42
CA ALA A 64 -1.23 -9.36 0.81
C ALA A 64 -2.27 -8.35 1.29
N TYR A 65 -3.48 -8.82 1.58
CA TYR A 65 -4.63 -7.96 1.91
C TYR A 65 -4.79 -7.67 3.41
N SER A 66 -3.95 -8.28 4.26
CA SER A 66 -3.94 -8.08 5.73
C SER A 66 -2.61 -7.56 6.27
N GLY A 67 -1.63 -7.33 5.40
CA GLY A 67 -0.31 -6.80 5.73
C GLY A 67 -0.31 -5.36 6.26
N ARG A 68 0.87 -4.74 6.31
CA ARG A 68 1.04 -3.38 6.85
C ARG A 68 2.14 -2.64 6.10
N LEU A 69 2.09 -1.31 6.15
CA LEU A 69 3.21 -0.49 5.70
C LEU A 69 4.41 -0.66 6.63
N THR A 70 5.60 -0.72 6.03
CA THR A 70 6.86 -0.63 6.77
C THR A 70 7.13 0.81 7.18
N ALA A 71 8.12 1.02 8.05
CA ALA A 71 8.60 2.37 8.34
C ALA A 71 9.11 3.09 7.07
N ALA A 72 9.69 2.36 6.11
CA ALA A 72 10.09 2.93 4.82
C ALA A 72 8.87 3.33 3.98
N GLY A 73 7.84 2.48 3.90
CA GLY A 73 6.61 2.77 3.19
C GLY A 73 5.86 3.98 3.75
N ARG A 74 5.77 4.10 5.08
CA ARG A 74 5.19 5.30 5.72
C ARG A 74 5.96 6.58 5.42
N ARG A 75 7.29 6.53 5.46
CA ARG A 75 8.14 7.68 5.08
C ARG A 75 8.00 8.01 3.61
N ALA A 76 7.90 7.01 2.73
CA ALA A 76 7.67 7.20 1.31
C ALA A 76 6.30 7.86 1.06
N ALA A 77 5.24 7.40 1.72
CA ALA A 77 3.90 7.98 1.61
C ALA A 77 3.84 9.46 2.06
N ALA A 78 4.64 9.83 3.07
CA ALA A 78 4.70 11.20 3.61
C ALA A 78 5.50 12.17 2.73
N ARG A 79 6.33 11.66 1.80
CA ARG A 79 6.99 12.50 0.81
C ARG A 79 5.92 12.97 -0.17
N LYS A 80 5.52 14.24 -0.06
CA LYS A 80 4.77 14.90 -1.13
C LYS A 80 5.62 14.78 -2.39
N ILE A 81 5.13 14.04 -3.38
CA ILE A 81 5.59 14.28 -4.74
C ILE A 81 5.05 15.67 -5.07
N ASP A 82 5.96 16.64 -5.15
CA ASP A 82 5.71 17.81 -5.99
C ASP A 82 5.55 17.27 -7.42
N PRO A 83 4.36 17.39 -8.03
CA PRO A 83 4.11 16.92 -9.39
C PRO A 83 4.97 17.65 -10.42
#